data_AF-A0AAX2TM98-F1
#
_entry.id   AF-A0AAX2TM98-F1
#
_cell.length_a   1.000
_cell.length_b   1.000
_cell.length_c   1.000
_cell.angle_alpha   90.00
_cell.angle_beta   90.00
_cell.angle_gamma   90.00
#
_symmetry.space_group_name_H-M   'P 1'
#
loop_
_entity.id
_entity.type
_entity.pdbx_description
1 polymer ?
#
loop_
_entity_poly.entity_id
_entity_poly.type
_entity_poly.pdbx_seq_one_letter_code
_entity_poly.pdbx_strand_id
1 'polypeptide(L)' 'MEEIINEDKRLLQSIGSYAEIGRKTGNSPQCVFNWSKRGIPARIKLQYPDLFLNPKKTDDQPK' A
#
# COMPACT_ATOMS: atom_id res chain seq x y z
N MET A 1 10.71 1.42 14.66
CA MET A 1 9.38 0.82 14.43
C MET A 1 8.43 1.83 13.78
N GLU A 2 8.36 3.07 14.28
CA GLU A 2 7.58 4.16 13.64
C GLU A 2 8.03 4.52 12.22
N GLU A 3 9.33 4.41 11.92
CA GLU A 3 9.87 4.71 10.59
C GLU A 3 9.27 3.82 9.49
N ILE A 4 9.20 2.51 9.71
CA ILE A 4 8.58 1.53 8.79
C ILE A 4 7.09 1.84 8.59
N ILE A 5 6.38 2.22 9.66
CA ILE A 5 4.94 2.57 9.58
C ILE A 5 4.76 3.82 8.71
N ASN A 6 5.65 4.81 8.85
CA ASN A 6 5.61 6.02 8.05
C ASN A 6 5.95 5.76 6.58
N GLU A 7 6.91 4.89 6.29
CA GLU A 7 7.22 4.45 4.93
C GLU A 7 6.05 3.70 4.30
N ASP A 8 5.47 2.74 5.00
CA ASP A 8 4.30 1.98 4.56
C ASP A 8 3.11 2.90 4.29
N LYS A 9 2.89 3.89 5.16
CA LYS A 9 1.85 4.89 4.95
C LYS A 9 2.10 5.71 3.68
N ARG A 10 3.34 6.17 3.44
CA ARG A 10 3.70 6.92 2.22
C ARG A 10 3.54 6.05 0.98
N LEU A 11 3.93 4.79 1.05
CA LEU A 11 3.77 3.81 -0.02
C LEU A 11 2.30 3.60 -0.39
N LEU A 12 1.43 3.39 0.61
CA LEU A 12 -0.02 3.27 0.37
C LEU A 12 -0.56 4.53 -0.33
N GLN A 13 -0.14 5.72 0.12
CA GLN A 13 -0.55 6.98 -0.48
C GLN A 13 -0.04 7.19 -1.91
N SER A 14 1.15 6.66 -2.26
CA SER A 14 1.68 6.73 -3.63
C SER A 14 1.04 5.74 -4.60
N ILE A 15 0.49 4.64 -4.10
CA ILE A 15 -0.20 3.64 -4.92
C ILE A 15 -1.59 4.12 -5.32
N GLY A 16 -2.32 4.73 -4.39
CA GLY A 16 -3.67 5.24 -4.64
C GLY A 16 -4.54 5.28 -3.39
N SER A 17 -5.86 5.27 -3.60
CA SER A 17 -6.81 5.28 -2.47
C SER A 17 -6.84 3.93 -1.73
N TYR A 18 -7.16 3.95 -0.43
CA TYR A 18 -7.31 2.71 0.36
C TYR A 18 -8.39 1.78 -0.22
N ALA A 19 -9.42 2.34 -0.86
CA ALA A 19 -10.44 1.55 -1.54
C ALA A 19 -9.89 0.83 -2.77
N GLU A 20 -9.03 1.49 -3.55
CA GLU A 20 -8.40 0.89 -4.72
C GLU A 20 -7.42 -0.23 -4.32
N ILE A 21 -6.58 0.03 -3.31
CA ILE A 21 -5.65 -0.97 -2.78
C ILE A 21 -6.43 -2.16 -2.19
N GLY A 22 -7.54 -1.89 -1.51
CA GLY A 22 -8.44 -2.92 -1.01
C GLY A 22 -8.96 -3.83 -2.13
N ARG A 23 -9.44 -3.24 -3.23
CA ARG A 23 -9.88 -4.02 -4.42
C ARG A 23 -8.76 -4.86 -5.02
N LYS A 24 -7.54 -4.33 -5.14
CA LYS A 24 -6.38 -5.06 -5.69
C LYS A 24 -5.94 -6.22 -4.79
N THR A 25 -6.06 -6.05 -3.47
CA THR A 25 -5.59 -7.02 -2.47
C THR A 25 -6.68 -7.92 -1.89
N GLY A 26 -7.94 -7.77 -2.33
CA GLY A 26 -9.08 -8.47 -1.73
C GLY A 26 -9.35 -8.11 -0.27
N ASN A 27 -8.87 -6.96 0.21
CA ASN A 27 -9.05 -6.48 1.59
C ASN A 27 -10.06 -5.34 1.64
N SER A 28 -10.67 -5.13 2.81
CA SER A 28 -11.55 -3.97 3.01
C SER A 28 -10.73 -2.66 3.05
N PRO A 29 -11.31 -1.52 2.64
CA PRO A 29 -10.63 -0.22 2.75
C PRO A 29 -10.20 0.10 4.19
N GLN A 30 -10.99 -0.34 5.19
CA GLN A 30 -10.66 -0.18 6.61
C GLN A 30 -9.42 -0.99 7.01
N CYS A 31 -9.27 -2.21 6.47
CA CYS A 31 -8.09 -3.03 6.69
C CYS A 31 -6.84 -2.31 6.18
N VAL A 32 -6.90 -1.76 4.96
CA VAL A 32 -5.81 -0.99 4.35
C VAL A 32 -5.51 0.29 5.14
N PHE A 33 -6.54 1.01 5.60
CA PHE A 33 -6.35 2.16 6.48
C PHE A 33 -5.59 1.78 7.76
N ASN A 34 -5.90 0.63 8.36
CA ASN A 34 -5.19 0.16 9.55
C ASN A 34 -3.71 -0.12 9.28
N TRP A 35 -3.33 -0.55 8.07
CA TRP A 35 -1.92 -0.71 7.69
C TRP A 35 -1.16 0.62 7.72
N SER A 36 -1.80 1.74 7.36
CA SER A 36 -1.21 3.08 7.47
C SER A 36 -0.90 3.53 8.91
N LYS A 37 -1.43 2.80 9.90
CA LYS A 37 -1.25 3.06 11.34
C LYS A 37 -0.38 2.02 12.04
N ARG A 38 -0.34 0.79 11.52
CA ARG A 38 0.30 -0.38 12.15
C ARG A 38 1.42 -1.01 11.32
N GLY A 39 1.62 -0.54 10.08
CA GLY A 39 2.47 -1.16 9.08
C GLY A 39 1.70 -2.17 8.22
N ILE A 40 2.17 -2.37 6.99
CA ILE A 40 1.65 -3.39 6.08
C ILE A 40 2.18 -4.75 6.54
N PRO A 41 1.31 -5.75 6.75
CA PRO A 41 1.76 -7.08 7.17
C PRO A 41 2.77 -7.67 6.18
N ALA A 42 3.86 -8.27 6.66
CA ALA A 42 4.89 -8.86 5.81
C ALA A 42 4.30 -9.89 4.82
N ARG A 43 3.33 -10.71 5.27
CA ARG A 43 2.60 -11.65 4.40
C ARG A 43 1.92 -10.98 3.21
N ILE A 44 1.39 -9.77 3.40
CA ILE A 44 0.70 -9.00 2.35
C ILE A 44 1.73 -8.44 1.37
N LYS A 45 2.89 -7.94 1.85
CA LYS A 45 3.98 -7.50 0.97
C LYS A 45 4.48 -8.62 0.07
N LEU A 46 4.63 -9.83 0.61
CA LEU A 46 5.05 -11.02 -0.14
C LEU A 46 3.98 -11.56 -1.10
N GLN A 47 2.69 -11.42 -0.75
CA GLN A 47 1.58 -11.84 -1.60
C GLN A 47 1.36 -10.89 -2.79
N TYR A 48 1.69 -9.61 -2.62
CA TYR A 48 1.55 -8.57 -3.66
C TYR A 48 2.87 -7.82 -3.87
N PRO A 49 3.95 -8.51 -4.31
CA PRO A 49 5.27 -7.91 -4.42
C PRO A 49 5.30 -6.78 -5.45
N ASP A 50 4.55 -6.88 -6.54
CA ASP A 50 4.46 -5.81 -7.56
C ASP A 50 3.78 -4.54 -7.04
N LEU A 51 2.99 -4.66 -5.97
CA LEU A 51 2.29 -3.53 -5.36
C LEU A 51 3.14 -2.88 -4.26
N PHE A 52 3.86 -3.68 -3.47
CA PHE A 52 4.51 -3.20 -2.25
C PHE A 52 6.05 -3.27 -2.22
N LEU A 53 6.67 -4.11 -3.04
CA LEU A 53 8.13 -4.29 -3.08
C LEU A 53 8.75 -3.74 -4.35
N ASN A 54 8.06 -3.91 -5.48
CA ASN A 54 8.46 -3.42 -6.80
C ASN A 54 7.36 -2.53 -7.39
N PRO A 55 6.94 -1.45 -6.70
CA PRO A 55 5.95 -0.56 -7.28
C PRO A 55 6.54 -0.01 -8.59
N LYS A 56 6.06 -0.53 -9.73
CA LYS A 56 6.39 0.05 -11.02
C LYS A 56 5.90 1.49 -10.94
N LYS A 57 6.81 2.45 -11.03
CA LYS A 57 6.45 3.86 -11.21
C LYS A 57 5.57 3.90 -12.45
N THR A 58 4.27 4.07 -12.27
CA THR A 58 3.39 4.42 -13.37
C THR A 58 3.76 5.85 -13.74
N ASP A 59 4.61 5.98 -14.77
CA ASP A 59 4.85 7.23 -15.52
C ASP A 59 3.56 7.63 -16.26
N ASP A 60 2.50 7.91 -15.52
CA ASP A 60 1.25 8.40 -16.09
C ASP A 60 0.61 9.39 -15.11
N GLN A 61 1.21 10.58 -15.08
CA GLN A 61 0.56 11.77 -14.55
C GLN A 61 0.19 12.64 -15.76
N PRO A 62 -1.04 12.56 -16.32
CA PRO A 62 -1.50 13.59 -17.23
C PRO A 62 -1.77 14.85 -16.41
N LYS A 63 -1.13 15.94 -16.83
CA LYS A 63 -1.36 17.30 -16.34
C LYS A 63 -2.66 17.86 -16.92
#